data_AF-A0A316YIR5-F1
#
_entry.id   AF-A0A316YIR5-F1
#
_cell.length_a   1.000
_cell.length_b   1.000
_cell.length_c   1.000
_cell.angle_alpha   90.00
_cell.angle_beta   90.00
_cell.angle_gamma   90.00
#
_symmetry.space_group_name_H-M   'P 1'
#
loop_
_entity.id
_entity.type
_entity.pdbx_description
1 polymer ?
#
loop_
_entity_poly.entity_id
_entity_poly.type
_entity_poly.pdbx_seq_one_letter_code
_entity_poly.pdbx_strand_id
1 'polypeptide(L)'
;MVLYVIGLGLWDEKDITLRGLEAVRGSVEVYLESYTSILMSEGYHGRLEALYGRPIVLAHREVVELQADDILAKAAEADVSFLVVGDPLSATTHTDLILRARAKGVAVRIIHNASIMTAIASSGLQPYNFGQTISVPFWTEAWRPDSWLARIAENMAIGNHTLVLGDIKVREQSQADMARGIERYQPPRYMLVPQLITQLLAASQHHAGAGAEGNGQPVLSADKTLAVALCRMGTDSELIVSGTLGELLALASPSVDEARADEAEDDADEMASEEQLDERRAQRAAARAVKAYGPPLHSLVLVGHRLHHLERDYAGMYKAPGSRWDEVARDVYGVTIE
;
A
#
# COMPACT_ATOMS: atom_id res chain seq x y z
N MET A 1 -2.23 33.10 11.93
CA MET A 1 -1.81 32.37 10.73
C MET A 1 -1.88 30.88 11.02
N VAL A 2 -2.25 30.10 10.03
CA VAL A 2 -2.64 28.70 10.18
C VAL A 2 -1.91 27.81 9.17
N LEU A 3 -1.33 26.72 9.65
CA LEU A 3 -0.95 25.58 8.82
C LEU A 3 -2.17 24.65 8.66
N TYR A 4 -2.72 24.59 7.47
CA TYR A 4 -3.75 23.62 7.11
C TYR A 4 -3.08 22.33 6.65
N VAL A 5 -3.43 21.21 7.28
CA VAL A 5 -2.98 19.87 6.90
C VAL A 5 -4.19 19.15 6.31
N ILE A 6 -4.19 18.93 4.99
CA ILE A 6 -5.41 18.64 4.21
C ILE A 6 -5.27 17.31 3.48
N GLY A 7 -6.23 16.41 3.72
CA GLY A 7 -6.36 15.17 2.96
C GLY A 7 -6.97 15.40 1.59
N LEU A 8 -6.36 14.82 0.56
CA LEU A 8 -6.83 14.90 -0.82
C LEU A 8 -7.79 13.77 -1.20
N GLY A 9 -7.90 12.72 -0.38
CA GLY A 9 -8.65 11.52 -0.75
C GLY A 9 -7.84 10.62 -1.67
N LEU A 10 -8.49 9.71 -2.39
CA LEU A 10 -7.84 8.49 -2.89
C LEU A 10 -7.45 8.53 -4.37
N TRP A 11 -8.10 9.34 -5.20
CA TRP A 11 -8.01 9.22 -6.65
C TRP A 11 -7.55 10.49 -7.38
N ASP A 12 -8.38 11.52 -7.42
CA ASP A 12 -8.17 12.69 -8.26
C ASP A 12 -8.38 14.02 -7.51
N GLU A 13 -8.25 15.14 -8.23
CA GLU A 13 -8.38 16.48 -7.66
C GLU A 13 -9.76 16.78 -7.05
N LYS A 14 -10.79 15.97 -7.33
CA LYS A 14 -12.16 16.18 -6.88
C LYS A 14 -12.50 15.44 -5.59
N ASP A 15 -11.66 14.51 -5.18
CA ASP A 15 -11.82 13.81 -3.89
C ASP A 15 -11.56 14.72 -2.69
N ILE A 16 -10.94 15.89 -2.89
CA ILE A 16 -10.78 16.88 -1.84
C ILE A 16 -12.14 17.31 -1.29
N THR A 17 -12.25 17.40 0.03
CA THR A 17 -13.47 17.96 0.63
C THR A 17 -13.65 19.43 0.24
N LEU A 18 -14.90 19.92 0.19
CA LEU A 18 -15.18 21.34 -0.05
C LEU A 18 -14.43 22.25 0.94
N ARG A 19 -14.35 21.84 2.21
CA ARG A 19 -13.57 22.54 3.25
C ARG A 19 -12.09 22.58 2.93
N GLY A 20 -11.53 21.48 2.43
CA GLY A 20 -10.13 21.42 1.98
C GLY A 20 -9.88 22.39 0.83
N LEU A 21 -10.73 22.35 -0.19
CA LEU A 21 -10.62 23.23 -1.36
C LEU A 21 -10.69 24.73 -0.99
N GLU A 22 -11.59 25.11 -0.08
CA GLU A 22 -11.70 26.46 0.44
C GLU A 22 -10.43 26.90 1.17
N ALA A 23 -9.85 26.04 2.02
CA ALA A 23 -8.61 26.32 2.73
C ALA A 23 -7.41 26.49 1.78
N VAL A 24 -7.31 25.64 0.75
CA VAL A 24 -6.28 25.75 -0.29
C VAL A 24 -6.37 27.09 -1.02
N ARG A 25 -7.57 27.48 -1.46
CA ARG A 25 -7.79 28.75 -2.15
C ARG A 25 -7.44 29.97 -1.29
N GLY A 26 -7.69 29.89 0.01
CA GLY A 26 -7.35 30.93 0.99
C GLY A 26 -5.87 31.01 1.37
N SER A 27 -5.10 29.95 1.13
CA SER A 27 -3.68 29.89 1.51
C SER A 27 -2.80 30.69 0.56
N VAL A 28 -1.72 31.26 1.08
CA VAL A 28 -0.73 31.99 0.25
C VAL A 28 0.20 31.02 -0.47
N GLU A 29 0.44 29.85 0.12
CA GLU A 29 1.31 28.81 -0.43
C GLU A 29 0.71 27.44 -0.14
N VAL A 30 0.92 26.54 -1.11
CA VAL A 30 0.36 25.20 -1.11
C VAL A 30 1.47 24.21 -1.41
N TYR A 31 1.70 23.31 -0.47
CA TYR A 31 2.66 22.22 -0.58
C TYR A 31 1.92 20.92 -0.81
N LEU A 32 2.43 20.05 -1.69
CA LEU A 32 1.94 18.69 -1.87
C LEU A 32 3.04 17.70 -1.55
N GLU A 33 2.82 16.88 -0.53
CA GLU A 33 3.75 15.79 -0.25
C GLU A 33 3.62 14.68 -1.29
N SER A 34 4.75 14.09 -1.68
CA SER A 34 4.86 13.21 -2.85
C SER A 34 5.56 11.88 -2.55
N TYR A 35 5.62 11.47 -1.28
CA TYR A 35 6.43 10.32 -0.87
C TYR A 35 5.72 9.30 0.03
N THR A 36 4.62 9.65 0.69
CA THR A 36 3.86 8.65 1.48
C THR A 36 2.86 7.86 0.62
N SER A 37 2.34 8.48 -0.44
CA SER A 37 1.41 7.91 -1.41
C SER A 37 1.38 8.79 -2.67
N ILE A 38 0.69 8.34 -3.72
CA ILE A 38 0.58 9.06 -5.00
C ILE A 38 -0.88 9.14 -5.46
N LEU A 39 -1.26 10.29 -6.04
CA LEU A 39 -2.44 10.34 -6.89
C LEU A 39 -2.09 9.65 -8.20
N MET A 40 -2.84 8.62 -8.54
CA MET A 40 -2.61 7.77 -9.72
C MET A 40 -3.12 8.41 -11.01
N SER A 41 -3.82 9.54 -10.89
CA SER A 41 -4.50 10.19 -11.98
C SER A 41 -3.49 10.95 -12.87
N GLU A 42 -3.53 10.73 -14.19
CA GLU A 42 -2.52 11.28 -15.12
C GLU A 42 -2.51 12.82 -15.09
N GLY A 43 -1.33 13.43 -15.01
CA GLY A 43 -1.20 14.90 -14.95
C GLY A 43 -1.81 15.52 -13.68
N TYR A 44 -1.93 14.76 -12.58
CA TYR A 44 -2.56 15.22 -11.33
C TYR A 44 -2.08 16.60 -10.89
N HIS A 45 -0.77 16.88 -10.97
CA HIS A 45 -0.22 18.15 -10.49
C HIS A 45 -0.84 19.35 -11.22
N GLY A 46 -0.88 19.33 -12.56
CA GLY A 46 -1.50 20.39 -13.35
C GLY A 46 -3.02 20.49 -13.15
N ARG A 47 -3.72 19.36 -12.96
CA ARG A 47 -5.16 19.37 -12.66
C ARG A 47 -5.48 19.96 -11.30
N LEU A 48 -4.69 19.63 -10.29
CA LEU A 48 -4.81 20.22 -8.95
C LEU A 48 -4.61 21.74 -9.02
N GLU A 49 -3.55 22.21 -9.68
CA GLU A 49 -3.30 23.66 -9.83
C GLU A 49 -4.46 24.36 -10.56
N ALA A 50 -4.98 23.75 -11.62
CA ALA A 50 -6.11 24.27 -12.38
C ALA A 50 -7.40 24.36 -11.55
N LEU A 51 -7.73 23.32 -10.78
CA LEU A 51 -8.92 23.30 -9.94
C LEU A 51 -8.80 24.24 -8.73
N TYR A 52 -7.63 24.26 -8.11
CA TYR A 52 -7.38 25.00 -6.87
C TYR A 52 -7.10 26.48 -7.13
N GLY A 53 -6.68 26.84 -8.35
CA GLY A 53 -6.34 28.21 -8.71
C GLY A 53 -5.10 28.72 -7.96
N ARG A 54 -4.21 27.81 -7.58
CA ARG A 54 -2.98 28.08 -6.82
C ARG A 54 -1.84 27.22 -7.38
N PRO A 55 -0.61 27.76 -7.49
CA PRO A 55 0.55 26.94 -7.76
C PRO A 55 0.83 26.01 -6.58
N ILE A 56 1.28 24.79 -6.88
CA ILE A 56 1.55 23.75 -5.89
C ILE A 56 3.04 23.41 -5.91
N VAL A 57 3.67 23.52 -4.74
CA VAL A 57 5.06 23.15 -4.53
C VAL A 57 5.13 21.69 -4.11
N LEU A 58 5.80 20.85 -4.90
CA LEU A 58 6.04 19.45 -4.52
C LEU A 58 7.04 19.40 -3.35
N ALA A 59 6.63 18.80 -2.24
CA ALA A 59 7.43 18.57 -1.06
C ALA A 59 7.86 17.09 -1.03
N HIS A 60 9.16 16.85 -1.18
CA HIS A 60 9.75 15.51 -1.06
C HIS A 60 10.09 15.20 0.40
N ARG A 61 10.49 13.95 0.68
CA ARG A 61 10.78 13.48 2.04
C ARG A 61 11.80 14.37 2.74
N GLU A 62 12.85 14.80 2.05
CA GLU A 62 13.89 15.68 2.61
C GLU A 62 13.30 17.03 3.04
N VAL A 63 12.41 17.60 2.22
CA VAL A 63 11.78 18.89 2.51
C VAL A 63 10.88 18.80 3.74
N VAL A 64 10.11 17.71 3.87
CA VAL A 64 9.13 17.56 4.96
C VAL A 64 9.77 17.06 6.25
N GLU A 65 10.68 16.10 6.18
CA GLU A 65 11.26 15.48 7.38
C GLU A 65 12.46 16.29 7.88
N LEU A 66 13.34 16.76 6.98
CA LEU A 66 14.59 17.43 7.35
C LEU A 66 14.47 18.97 7.31
N GLN A 67 13.68 19.52 6.39
CA GLN A 67 13.62 20.98 6.14
C GLN A 67 12.24 21.59 6.41
N ALA A 68 11.42 20.97 7.27
CA ALA A 68 10.08 21.47 7.62
C ALA A 68 10.09 22.93 8.10
N ASP A 69 11.22 23.40 8.62
CA ASP A 69 11.42 24.74 9.14
C ASP A 69 11.06 25.84 8.13
N ASP A 70 11.26 25.59 6.83
CA ASP A 70 10.90 26.54 5.78
C ASP A 70 9.37 26.65 5.61
N ILE A 71 8.67 25.51 5.65
CA ILE A 71 7.20 25.47 5.62
C ILE A 71 6.63 26.17 6.86
N LEU A 72 7.22 25.90 8.03
CA LEU A 72 6.76 26.43 9.31
C LEU A 72 7.05 27.93 9.46
N ALA A 73 8.18 28.42 8.95
CA ALA A 73 8.50 29.85 8.94
C ALA A 73 7.44 30.64 8.15
N LYS A 74 7.05 30.13 6.98
CA LYS A 74 5.98 30.73 6.16
C LYS A 74 4.63 30.66 6.85
N ALA A 75 4.31 29.52 7.48
CA ALA A 75 3.06 29.34 8.21
C ALA A 75 2.93 30.22 9.46
N ALA A 76 4.05 30.75 9.98
CA ALA A 76 4.04 31.73 11.06
C ALA A 76 3.58 33.12 10.58
N GLU A 77 3.81 33.44 9.30
CA GLU A 77 3.53 34.76 8.71
C GLU A 77 2.23 34.79 7.88
N ALA A 78 1.78 33.65 7.37
CA ALA A 78 0.58 33.55 6.54
C ALA A 78 -0.09 32.16 6.61
N ASP A 79 -1.30 32.05 6.07
CA ASP A 79 -2.00 30.77 5.97
C ASP A 79 -1.37 29.90 4.87
N VAL A 80 -0.95 28.68 5.23
CA VAL A 80 -0.25 27.73 4.36
C VAL A 80 -1.00 26.40 4.33
N SER A 81 -1.13 25.80 3.15
CA SER A 81 -1.72 24.46 2.99
C SER A 81 -0.65 23.42 2.73
N PHE A 82 -0.73 22.30 3.45
CA PHE A 82 0.07 21.10 3.26
C PHE A 82 -0.86 19.94 2.91
N LEU A 83 -0.78 19.49 1.66
CA LEU A 83 -1.65 18.51 1.04
C LEU A 83 -1.05 17.11 1.17
N VAL A 84 -1.90 16.15 1.51
CA VAL A 84 -1.55 14.76 1.74
C VAL A 84 -2.50 13.86 0.95
N VAL A 85 -1.97 12.90 0.19
CA VAL A 85 -2.81 11.91 -0.50
C VAL A 85 -3.48 11.00 0.53
N GLY A 86 -4.78 10.78 0.39
CA GLY A 86 -5.62 10.11 1.39
C GLY A 86 -6.01 11.04 2.53
N ASP A 87 -5.84 10.55 3.75
CA ASP A 87 -6.09 11.29 4.99
C ASP A 87 -4.77 11.60 5.71
N PRO A 88 -4.59 12.83 6.25
CA PRO A 88 -3.28 13.23 6.74
C PRO A 88 -2.71 12.46 7.92
N LEU A 89 -3.54 11.71 8.67
CA LEU A 89 -3.14 11.06 9.93
C LEU A 89 -3.37 9.55 9.95
N SER A 90 -3.83 8.96 8.85
CA SER A 90 -4.21 7.54 8.83
C SER A 90 -3.02 6.57 8.74
N ALA A 91 -2.00 6.89 7.95
CA ALA A 91 -0.86 6.00 7.69
C ALA A 91 0.42 6.78 7.33
N THR A 92 0.60 7.95 7.94
CA THR A 92 1.71 8.87 7.64
C THR A 92 2.44 9.27 8.92
N THR A 93 3.61 9.90 8.75
CA THR A 93 4.43 10.44 9.85
C THR A 93 4.19 11.93 10.09
N HIS A 94 3.16 12.52 9.47
CA HIS A 94 2.92 13.97 9.48
C HIS A 94 2.54 14.54 10.85
N THR A 95 2.27 13.68 11.83
CA THR A 95 2.18 14.05 13.24
C THR A 95 3.42 14.83 13.70
N ASP A 96 4.61 14.49 13.21
CA ASP A 96 5.85 15.20 13.55
C ASP A 96 5.84 16.66 13.06
N LEU A 97 5.42 16.92 11.82
CA LEU A 97 5.24 18.29 11.29
C LEU A 97 4.28 19.11 12.17
N ILE A 98 3.18 18.48 12.60
CA ILE A 98 2.16 19.12 13.46
C ILE A 98 2.74 19.46 14.83
N LEU A 99 3.53 18.56 15.42
CA LEU A 99 4.19 18.79 16.71
C LEU A 99 5.19 19.95 16.61
N ARG A 100 6.03 19.97 15.56
CA ARG A 100 6.98 21.05 15.28
C ARG A 100 6.27 22.40 15.07
N ALA A 101 5.18 22.42 14.30
CA ALA A 101 4.36 23.62 14.09
C ALA A 101 3.83 24.21 15.41
N ARG A 102 3.23 23.36 16.25
CA ARG A 102 2.68 23.77 17.55
C ARG A 102 3.76 24.26 18.51
N ALA A 103 4.93 23.61 18.53
CA ALA A 103 6.07 24.04 19.34
C ALA A 103 6.57 25.44 18.96
N LYS A 104 6.44 25.82 17.68
CA LYS A 104 6.76 27.17 17.16
C LYS A 104 5.61 28.18 17.28
N GLY A 105 4.50 27.81 17.93
CA GLY A 105 3.34 28.69 18.11
C GLY A 105 2.48 28.86 16.86
N VAL A 106 2.69 28.06 15.81
CA VAL A 106 1.87 28.06 14.59
C VAL A 106 0.58 27.29 14.86
N ALA A 107 -0.57 27.91 14.60
CA ALA A 107 -1.85 27.24 14.72
C ALA A 107 -1.99 26.18 13.61
N VAL A 108 -2.44 24.98 13.96
CA VAL A 108 -2.62 23.89 12.99
C VAL A 108 -4.10 23.54 12.88
N ARG A 109 -4.61 23.41 11.66
CA ARG A 109 -5.96 22.90 11.37
C ARG A 109 -5.86 21.67 10.46
N ILE A 110 -6.40 20.56 10.92
CA ILE A 110 -6.42 19.31 10.17
C ILE A 110 -7.76 19.18 9.47
N ILE A 111 -7.73 18.93 8.16
CA ILE A 111 -8.92 18.68 7.34
C ILE A 111 -8.80 17.23 6.84
N HIS A 112 -9.61 16.36 7.43
CA HIS A 112 -9.64 14.92 7.12
C HIS A 112 -10.27 14.62 5.76
N ASN A 113 -9.97 13.42 5.25
CA ASN A 113 -10.59 12.90 4.03
C ASN A 113 -10.70 11.36 4.04
N ALA A 114 -11.15 10.77 2.93
CA ALA A 114 -11.12 9.33 2.71
C ALA A 114 -9.68 8.78 2.78
N SER A 115 -9.55 7.56 3.28
CA SER A 115 -8.28 6.89 3.53
C SER A 115 -8.39 5.43 3.13
N ILE A 116 -7.28 4.79 2.78
CA ILE A 116 -7.30 3.33 2.59
C ILE A 116 -7.78 2.63 3.86
N MET A 117 -7.46 3.17 5.04
CA MET A 117 -7.88 2.67 6.35
C MET A 117 -9.40 2.67 6.55
N THR A 118 -10.15 3.51 5.81
CA THR A 118 -11.62 3.51 5.85
C THR A 118 -12.23 2.81 4.64
N ALA A 119 -11.59 2.92 3.47
CA ALA A 119 -11.98 2.22 2.25
C ALA A 119 -11.80 0.70 2.34
N ILE A 120 -11.09 0.17 3.35
CA ILE A 120 -11.03 -1.28 3.62
C ILE A 120 -12.41 -1.93 3.76
N ALA A 121 -13.44 -1.17 4.16
CA ALA A 121 -14.80 -1.68 4.27
C ALA A 121 -15.36 -2.20 2.93
N SER A 122 -14.84 -1.71 1.80
CA SER A 122 -15.21 -2.21 0.47
C SER A 122 -14.85 -3.69 0.27
N SER A 123 -13.94 -4.25 1.08
CA SER A 123 -13.68 -5.69 1.11
C SER A 123 -14.89 -6.53 1.53
N GLY A 124 -15.93 -5.92 2.10
CA GLY A 124 -17.08 -6.59 2.71
C GLY A 124 -16.86 -7.01 4.16
N LEU A 125 -15.65 -6.79 4.68
CA LEU A 125 -15.29 -7.10 6.06
C LEU A 125 -15.57 -5.91 6.97
N GLN A 126 -16.05 -6.18 8.18
CA GLN A 126 -16.45 -5.16 9.13
C GLN A 126 -15.23 -4.44 9.70
N PRO A 127 -15.13 -3.10 9.57
CA PRO A 127 -13.98 -2.34 10.05
C PRO A 127 -13.67 -2.52 11.55
N TYR A 128 -14.69 -2.76 12.38
CA TYR A 128 -14.51 -3.02 13.82
C TYR A 128 -13.81 -4.35 14.14
N ASN A 129 -13.76 -5.29 13.18
CA ASN A 129 -13.06 -6.56 13.32
C ASN A 129 -11.61 -6.51 12.80
N PHE A 130 -11.10 -5.34 12.40
CA PHE A 130 -9.70 -5.18 12.03
C PHE A 130 -8.82 -4.95 13.27
N GLY A 131 -7.70 -5.67 13.33
CA GLY A 131 -6.68 -5.51 14.35
C GLY A 131 -5.62 -4.51 13.94
N GLN A 132 -4.38 -4.71 14.39
CA GLN A 132 -3.28 -3.83 14.04
C GLN A 132 -2.96 -3.90 12.54
N THR A 133 -3.03 -2.76 11.84
CA THR A 133 -2.52 -2.62 10.47
C THR A 133 -1.00 -2.79 10.44
N ILE A 134 -0.49 -3.45 9.42
CA ILE A 134 0.95 -3.67 9.23
C ILE A 134 1.45 -3.13 7.89
N SER A 135 2.73 -2.78 7.83
CA SER A 135 3.42 -2.38 6.59
C SER A 135 4.56 -3.36 6.30
N VAL A 136 4.61 -3.88 5.08
CA VAL A 136 5.63 -4.83 4.63
C VAL A 136 6.62 -4.12 3.71
N PRO A 137 7.89 -3.94 4.13
CA PRO A 137 8.90 -3.31 3.29
C PRO A 137 9.36 -4.26 2.18
N PHE A 138 9.94 -3.72 1.10
CA PHE A 138 10.62 -4.57 0.12
C PHE A 138 11.80 -5.29 0.76
N TRP A 139 11.90 -6.60 0.53
CA TRP A 139 13.08 -7.36 0.87
C TRP A 139 14.23 -7.11 -0.10
N THR A 140 15.45 -7.21 0.43
CA THR A 140 16.68 -7.33 -0.36
C THR A 140 17.40 -8.63 0.02
N GLU A 141 18.49 -8.95 -0.66
CA GLU A 141 19.32 -10.11 -0.30
C GLU A 141 19.88 -10.01 1.12
N ALA A 142 20.36 -8.82 1.49
CA ALA A 142 20.99 -8.58 2.78
C ALA A 142 19.99 -8.24 3.91
N TRP A 143 18.75 -7.88 3.59
CA TRP A 143 17.79 -7.39 4.56
C TRP A 143 16.36 -7.90 4.29
N ARG A 144 15.92 -8.84 5.14
CA ARG A 144 14.60 -9.49 5.06
C ARG A 144 13.85 -9.39 6.39
N PRO A 145 13.41 -8.19 6.80
CA PRO A 145 12.70 -8.01 8.06
C PRO A 145 11.32 -8.68 8.01
N ASP A 146 10.95 -9.31 9.12
CA ASP A 146 9.69 -10.04 9.29
C ASP A 146 8.99 -9.71 10.62
N SER A 147 9.41 -8.65 11.31
CA SER A 147 8.86 -8.22 12.60
C SER A 147 7.35 -7.91 12.57
N TRP A 148 6.79 -7.70 11.38
CA TRP A 148 5.36 -7.55 11.14
C TRP A 148 4.57 -8.87 11.28
N LEU A 149 5.21 -10.04 11.16
CA LEU A 149 4.55 -11.34 11.23
C LEU A 149 3.96 -11.62 12.62
N ALA A 150 4.64 -11.22 13.69
CA ALA A 150 4.14 -11.37 15.05
C ALA A 150 2.79 -10.66 15.25
N ARG A 151 2.63 -9.48 14.65
CA ARG A 151 1.38 -8.69 14.71
C ARG A 151 0.25 -9.35 13.92
N ILE A 152 0.58 -9.96 12.78
CA ILE A 152 -0.39 -10.79 12.04
C ILE A 152 -0.83 -11.97 12.91
N ALA A 153 0.11 -12.67 13.55
CA ALA A 153 -0.20 -13.78 14.44
C ALA A 153 -1.09 -13.37 15.62
N GLU A 154 -0.82 -12.22 16.25
CA GLU A 154 -1.66 -11.65 17.30
C GLU A 154 -3.09 -11.38 16.83
N ASN A 155 -3.25 -10.70 15.67
CA ASN A 155 -4.57 -10.44 15.09
C ASN A 155 -5.30 -11.76 14.77
N MET A 156 -4.63 -12.73 14.15
CA MET A 156 -5.20 -14.03 13.81
C MET A 156 -5.62 -14.80 15.07
N ALA A 157 -4.81 -14.79 16.13
CA ALA A 157 -5.11 -15.49 17.38
C ALA A 157 -6.39 -14.98 18.06
N ILE A 158 -6.67 -13.68 17.97
CA ILE A 158 -7.94 -13.11 18.45
C ILE A 158 -9.05 -13.14 17.40
N GLY A 159 -8.75 -13.53 16.17
CA GLY A 159 -9.68 -13.69 15.05
C GLY A 159 -9.97 -12.40 14.29
N ASN A 160 -9.16 -11.36 14.45
CA ASN A 160 -9.29 -10.08 13.75
C ASN A 160 -8.69 -10.14 12.33
N HIS A 161 -9.27 -9.36 11.41
CA HIS A 161 -8.68 -9.13 10.09
C HIS A 161 -7.46 -8.22 10.19
N THR A 162 -6.57 -8.30 9.20
CA THR A 162 -5.36 -7.47 9.15
C THR A 162 -5.29 -6.74 7.83
N LEU A 163 -5.26 -5.41 7.85
CA LEU A 163 -4.86 -4.62 6.69
C LEU A 163 -3.34 -4.68 6.56
N VAL A 164 -2.88 -5.05 5.37
CA VAL A 164 -1.48 -5.13 5.00
C VAL A 164 -1.18 -4.11 3.91
N LEU A 165 -0.32 -3.15 4.24
CA LEU A 165 0.16 -2.12 3.34
C LEU A 165 1.51 -2.55 2.74
N GLY A 166 1.62 -2.48 1.41
CA GLY A 166 2.87 -2.74 0.71
C GLY A 166 3.77 -1.51 0.68
N ASP A 167 5.08 -1.74 0.59
CA ASP A 167 6.07 -0.66 0.51
C ASP A 167 5.93 0.21 -0.75
N ILE A 168 6.31 1.48 -0.60
CA ILE A 168 6.36 2.48 -1.67
C ILE A 168 7.75 3.10 -1.66
N LYS A 169 8.47 2.92 -2.76
CA LYS A 169 9.77 3.55 -2.99
C LYS A 169 9.63 4.62 -4.05
N VAL A 170 9.62 5.89 -3.64
CA VAL A 170 9.58 7.03 -4.55
C VAL A 170 10.82 7.85 -4.29
N ARG A 171 11.52 8.22 -5.38
CA ARG A 171 12.69 9.11 -5.32
C ARG A 171 13.76 8.59 -4.34
N GLU A 172 14.01 7.28 -4.33
CA GLU A 172 15.12 6.69 -3.56
C GLU A 172 16.40 6.62 -4.40
N GLN A 173 17.56 6.78 -3.76
CA GLN A 173 18.87 6.57 -4.39
C GLN A 173 19.29 5.11 -4.24
N SER A 174 20.05 4.59 -5.20
CA SER A 174 20.67 3.27 -5.02
C SER A 174 21.75 3.32 -3.93
N GLN A 175 21.99 2.20 -3.24
CA GLN A 175 23.07 2.14 -2.25
C GLN A 175 24.44 2.47 -2.88
N ALA A 176 24.65 2.06 -4.14
CA ALA A 176 25.86 2.37 -4.89
C ALA A 176 26.00 3.86 -5.20
N ASP A 177 24.91 4.54 -5.58
CA ASP A 177 24.90 5.97 -5.84
C ASP A 177 25.15 6.76 -4.56
N MET A 178 24.49 6.39 -3.45
CA MET A 178 24.70 6.99 -2.12
C MET A 178 26.15 6.84 -1.66
N ALA A 179 26.73 5.64 -1.77
CA ALA A 179 28.11 5.37 -1.38
C ALA A 179 29.13 6.17 -2.21
N ARG A 180 28.76 6.59 -3.42
CA ARG A 180 29.58 7.41 -4.33
C ARG A 180 29.25 8.90 -4.27
N GLY A 181 28.29 9.32 -3.45
CA GLY A 181 27.81 10.70 -3.38
C GLY A 181 27.17 11.20 -4.69
N ILE A 182 26.64 10.29 -5.51
CA ILE A 182 25.98 10.61 -6.77
C ILE A 182 24.49 10.80 -6.50
N GLU A 183 23.97 12.01 -6.70
CA GLU A 183 22.55 12.28 -6.54
C GLU A 183 21.76 11.79 -7.77
N ARG A 184 21.42 10.50 -7.78
CA ARG A 184 20.60 9.87 -8.82
C ARG A 184 19.45 9.09 -8.20
N TYR A 185 18.23 9.48 -8.55
CA TYR A 185 17.01 8.85 -8.06
C TYR A 185 16.55 7.72 -8.99
N GLN A 186 16.10 6.63 -8.39
CA GLN A 186 15.52 5.48 -9.07
C GLN A 186 14.06 5.74 -9.44
N PRO A 187 13.54 5.07 -10.49
CA PRO A 187 12.12 5.08 -10.80
C PRO A 187 11.27 4.62 -9.61
N PRO A 188 10.04 5.15 -9.45
CA PRO A 188 9.14 4.72 -8.39
C PRO A 188 8.83 3.23 -8.46
N ARG A 189 8.83 2.56 -7.31
CA ARG A 189 8.44 1.16 -7.17
C ARG A 189 7.34 1.03 -6.12
N TYR A 190 6.30 0.29 -6.48
CA TYR A 190 5.16 0.02 -5.61
C TYR A 190 5.03 -1.49 -5.46
N MET A 191 4.86 -1.97 -4.23
CA MET A 191 4.73 -3.40 -3.98
C MET A 191 3.42 -3.93 -4.57
N LEU A 192 3.53 -4.95 -5.43
CA LEU A 192 2.39 -5.58 -6.07
C LEU A 192 1.85 -6.74 -5.21
N VAL A 193 0.57 -7.07 -5.35
CA VAL A 193 -0.09 -8.15 -4.60
C VAL A 193 0.71 -9.47 -4.59
N PRO A 194 1.22 -9.99 -5.73
CA PRO A 194 1.99 -11.24 -5.74
C PRO A 194 3.30 -11.15 -4.94
N GLN A 195 3.98 -10.00 -4.98
CA GLN A 195 5.23 -9.78 -4.23
C GLN A 195 4.94 -9.75 -2.73
N LEU A 196 3.88 -9.04 -2.34
CA LEU A 196 3.43 -8.97 -0.95
C LEU A 196 3.07 -10.37 -0.42
N ILE A 197 2.23 -11.12 -1.13
CA ILE A 197 1.85 -12.49 -0.75
C ILE A 197 3.07 -13.41 -0.66
N THR A 198 4.00 -13.33 -1.61
CA THR A 198 5.23 -14.13 -1.62
C THR A 198 6.07 -13.87 -0.36
N GLN A 199 6.28 -12.59 0.01
CA GLN A 199 7.02 -12.24 1.23
C GLN A 199 6.28 -12.70 2.50
N LEU A 200 4.96 -12.53 2.56
CA LEU A 200 4.13 -12.99 3.69
C LEU A 200 4.26 -14.51 3.91
N LEU A 201 4.11 -15.31 2.85
CA LEU A 201 4.22 -16.76 2.91
C LEU A 201 5.64 -17.22 3.25
N ALA A 202 6.67 -16.61 2.64
CA ALA A 202 8.07 -16.95 2.91
C ALA A 202 8.45 -16.68 4.37
N ALA A 203 8.05 -15.54 4.94
CA ALA A 203 8.29 -15.24 6.35
C ALA A 203 7.58 -16.24 7.26
N SER A 204 6.31 -16.55 6.96
CA SER A 204 5.53 -17.50 7.74
C SER A 204 6.13 -18.92 7.72
N GLN A 205 6.70 -19.35 6.59
CA GLN A 205 7.38 -20.65 6.49
C GLN A 205 8.70 -20.66 7.27
N HIS A 206 9.49 -19.58 7.17
CA HIS A 206 10.75 -19.46 7.89
C HIS A 206 10.56 -19.59 9.41
N HIS A 207 9.55 -18.91 9.97
CA HIS A 207 9.24 -18.98 11.41
C HIS A 207 8.72 -20.36 11.84
N ALA A 208 7.95 -21.05 11.00
CA ALA A 208 7.48 -22.40 11.29
C ALA A 208 8.64 -23.41 11.41
N GLY A 209 9.66 -23.28 10.56
CA GLY A 209 10.86 -24.14 10.58
C GLY A 209 11.87 -23.80 11.68
N ALA A 210 11.86 -22.57 12.20
CA ALA A 210 12.83 -22.07 13.16
C ALA A 210 12.49 -22.35 14.64
N GLY A 211 11.40 -23.05 14.95
CA GLY A 211 11.04 -23.44 16.32
C GLY A 211 10.66 -22.27 17.24
N ALA A 212 10.25 -21.12 16.67
CA ALA A 212 9.74 -20.00 17.45
C ALA A 212 8.36 -20.33 18.04
N GLU A 213 8.25 -20.23 19.38
CA GLU A 213 7.14 -20.25 20.37
C GLU A 213 5.66 -20.52 19.98
N GLY A 214 5.39 -21.07 18.80
CA GLY A 214 4.13 -21.63 18.35
C GLY A 214 4.35 -23.08 17.92
N ASN A 215 3.28 -23.81 17.66
CA ASN A 215 3.23 -25.27 17.56
C ASN A 215 3.96 -25.88 16.32
N GLY A 216 4.99 -25.21 15.78
CA GLY A 216 5.71 -25.57 14.56
C GLY A 216 4.91 -25.38 13.27
N GLN A 217 3.77 -24.66 13.34
CA GLN A 217 2.89 -24.43 12.20
C GLN A 217 3.04 -23.00 11.67
N PRO A 218 2.96 -22.80 10.34
CA PRO A 218 3.02 -21.47 9.75
C PRO A 218 1.76 -20.67 10.12
N VAL A 219 1.95 -19.39 10.44
CA VAL A 219 0.87 -18.42 10.72
C VAL A 219 -0.07 -18.26 9.52
N LEU A 220 0.50 -18.27 8.32
CA LEU A 220 -0.19 -18.11 7.04
C LEU A 220 -0.02 -19.34 6.17
N SER A 221 -1.07 -19.69 5.44
CA SER A 221 -1.10 -20.83 4.54
C SER A 221 -1.65 -20.43 3.18
N ALA A 222 -0.97 -20.85 2.12
CA ALA A 222 -1.39 -20.59 0.74
C ALA A 222 -2.84 -21.07 0.50
N ASP A 223 -3.20 -22.25 1.00
CA ASP A 223 -4.47 -22.90 0.69
C ASP A 223 -5.58 -22.66 1.72
N LYS A 224 -5.23 -22.13 2.91
CA LYS A 224 -6.17 -22.01 4.03
C LYS A 224 -6.40 -20.57 4.50
N THR A 225 -5.47 -19.66 4.22
CA THR A 225 -5.64 -18.25 4.59
C THR A 225 -6.42 -17.53 3.50
N LEU A 226 -7.62 -17.09 3.84
CA LEU A 226 -8.42 -16.20 3.00
C LEU A 226 -7.87 -14.78 3.04
N ALA A 227 -7.89 -14.12 1.90
CA ALA A 227 -7.47 -12.74 1.74
C ALA A 227 -8.31 -12.01 0.68
N VAL A 228 -8.28 -10.68 0.76
CA VAL A 228 -8.93 -9.78 -0.19
C VAL A 228 -7.90 -8.76 -0.67
N ALA A 229 -7.57 -8.78 -1.96
CA ALA A 229 -6.78 -7.76 -2.61
C ALA A 229 -7.65 -6.54 -2.93
N LEU A 230 -7.19 -5.37 -2.53
CA LEU A 230 -7.83 -4.08 -2.76
C LEU A 230 -6.92 -3.25 -3.67
N CYS A 231 -7.34 -3.04 -4.92
CA CYS A 231 -6.51 -2.44 -5.96
C CYS A 231 -7.15 -1.13 -6.44
N ARG A 232 -6.39 -0.03 -6.34
CA ARG A 232 -6.81 1.31 -6.81
C ARG A 232 -8.17 1.71 -6.26
N MET A 233 -8.29 1.62 -4.94
CA MET A 233 -9.52 1.98 -4.24
C MET A 233 -9.85 3.47 -4.47
N GLY A 234 -11.12 3.77 -4.76
CA GLY A 234 -11.63 5.10 -5.06
C GLY A 234 -11.51 5.53 -6.53
N THR A 235 -10.93 4.70 -7.39
CA THR A 235 -10.70 5.03 -8.81
C THR A 235 -11.76 4.40 -9.72
N ASP A 236 -11.94 4.92 -10.94
CA ASP A 236 -12.82 4.30 -11.95
C ASP A 236 -12.39 2.88 -12.36
N SER A 237 -11.14 2.52 -12.06
CA SER A 237 -10.54 1.22 -12.34
C SER A 237 -10.31 0.38 -11.09
N GLU A 238 -11.00 0.71 -9.99
CA GLU A 238 -10.97 -0.06 -8.75
C GLU A 238 -11.23 -1.54 -9.03
N LEU A 239 -10.46 -2.39 -8.36
CA LEU A 239 -10.60 -3.84 -8.45
C LEU A 239 -10.47 -4.45 -7.06
N ILE A 240 -11.42 -5.32 -6.73
CA ILE A 240 -11.42 -6.14 -5.52
C ILE A 240 -11.38 -7.59 -5.97
N VAL A 241 -10.47 -8.38 -5.38
CA VAL A 241 -10.36 -9.82 -5.66
C VAL A 241 -10.18 -10.56 -4.34
N SER A 242 -11.00 -11.57 -4.10
CA SER A 242 -10.92 -12.42 -2.91
C SER A 242 -10.54 -13.85 -3.28
N GLY A 243 -9.94 -14.57 -2.33
CA GLY A 243 -9.51 -15.95 -2.52
C GLY A 243 -8.57 -16.40 -1.43
N THR A 244 -8.01 -17.59 -1.57
CA THR A 244 -6.86 -17.99 -0.75
C THR A 244 -5.60 -17.23 -1.20
N LEU A 245 -4.59 -17.12 -0.33
CA LEU A 245 -3.31 -16.52 -0.71
C LEU A 245 -2.69 -17.20 -1.95
N GLY A 246 -2.82 -18.51 -2.07
CA GLY A 246 -2.35 -19.29 -3.21
C GLY A 246 -3.13 -18.98 -4.50
N GLU A 247 -4.45 -18.86 -4.42
CA GLU A 247 -5.29 -18.49 -5.56
C GLU A 247 -4.96 -17.08 -6.07
N LEU A 248 -4.79 -16.12 -5.16
CA LEU A 248 -4.39 -14.76 -5.52
C LEU A 248 -2.99 -14.74 -6.16
N LEU A 249 -2.05 -15.55 -5.67
CA LEU A 249 -0.73 -15.67 -6.30
C LEU A 249 -0.82 -16.31 -7.69
N ALA A 250 -1.70 -17.30 -7.87
CA ALA A 250 -1.91 -18.00 -9.14
C ALA A 250 -2.44 -17.07 -10.24
N LEU A 251 -3.22 -16.04 -9.91
CA LEU A 251 -3.73 -15.06 -10.90
C LEU A 251 -2.62 -14.32 -11.66
N ALA A 252 -1.46 -14.13 -11.03
CA ALA A 252 -0.30 -13.49 -11.65
C ALA A 252 0.78 -14.50 -12.09
N SER A 253 0.51 -15.80 -11.99
CA SER A 253 1.45 -16.84 -12.40
C SER A 253 1.38 -17.07 -13.91
N PRO A 254 2.49 -17.43 -14.57
CA PRO A 254 2.45 -17.79 -15.98
C PRO A 254 1.60 -19.03 -16.22
N SER A 255 0.92 -19.07 -17.35
CA SER A 255 0.42 -20.34 -17.91
C SER A 255 1.58 -21.27 -18.28
N VAL A 256 1.30 -22.56 -18.47
CA VAL A 256 2.32 -23.55 -18.87
C VAL A 256 3.04 -23.14 -20.15
N ASP A 257 2.32 -22.57 -21.11
CA ASP A 257 2.89 -22.14 -22.38
C ASP A 257 3.71 -20.86 -22.23
N GLU A 258 3.25 -19.89 -21.43
CA GLU A 258 4.04 -18.69 -21.10
C GLU A 258 5.32 -19.05 -20.33
N ALA A 259 5.27 -20.00 -19.40
CA ALA A 259 6.44 -20.45 -18.64
C ALA A 259 7.47 -21.14 -19.55
N ARG A 260 7.02 -21.97 -20.50
CA ARG A 260 7.90 -22.59 -21.50
C ARG A 260 8.51 -21.57 -22.46
N ALA A 261 7.74 -20.56 -22.85
CA ALA A 261 8.23 -19.48 -23.71
C ALA A 261 9.27 -18.63 -22.96
N ASP A 262 9.01 -18.32 -21.68
CA ASP A 262 9.94 -17.60 -20.81
C ASP A 262 11.29 -18.31 -20.67
N GLU A 263 11.27 -19.63 -20.45
CA GLU A 263 12.45 -20.48 -20.32
C GLU A 263 13.22 -20.53 -21.65
N ALA A 264 12.53 -20.73 -22.77
CA ALA A 264 13.15 -20.73 -24.10
C ALA A 264 13.79 -19.37 -24.47
N GLU A 265 13.20 -18.26 -24.03
CA GLU A 265 13.76 -16.91 -24.24
C GLU A 265 15.02 -16.69 -23.39
N ASP A 266 15.01 -17.12 -22.12
CA ASP A 266 16.18 -17.03 -21.24
C ASP A 266 17.33 -17.92 -21.75
N ASP A 267 17.02 -19.15 -22.20
CA ASP A 267 18.01 -20.11 -22.73
C ASP A 267 18.60 -19.67 -24.07
N ALA A 268 17.86 -18.92 -24.88
CA ALA A 268 18.34 -18.41 -26.17
C ALA A 268 19.39 -17.29 -26.04
N ASP A 269 19.46 -16.65 -24.87
CA ASP A 269 20.42 -15.58 -24.59
C ASP A 269 21.60 -16.09 -23.73
N GLU A 270 22.42 -16.96 -24.33
CA GLU A 270 23.58 -17.60 -23.68
C GLU A 270 24.62 -16.60 -23.12
N MET A 271 24.55 -15.33 -23.53
CA MET A 271 25.49 -14.26 -23.12
C MET A 271 24.94 -13.38 -21.99
N ALA A 272 23.70 -13.62 -21.55
CA ALA A 272 23.09 -12.87 -20.46
C ALA A 272 23.79 -13.14 -19.12
N SER A 273 24.06 -12.09 -18.35
CA SER A 273 24.43 -12.27 -16.94
C SER A 273 23.22 -12.71 -16.10
N GLU A 274 23.48 -13.33 -14.96
CA GLU A 274 22.43 -13.73 -14.00
C GLU A 274 21.59 -12.51 -13.55
N GLU A 275 22.22 -11.36 -13.33
CA GLU A 275 21.54 -10.10 -13.01
C GLU A 275 20.57 -9.65 -14.12
N GLN A 276 20.96 -9.79 -15.40
CA GLN A 276 20.10 -9.45 -16.53
C GLN A 276 18.92 -10.41 -16.69
N LEU A 277 19.11 -11.70 -16.36
CA LEU A 277 18.04 -12.69 -16.37
C LEU A 277 17.06 -12.44 -15.22
N ASP A 278 17.55 -12.10 -14.03
CA ASP A 278 16.72 -11.79 -12.87
C ASP A 278 15.91 -10.50 -13.07
N GLU A 279 16.50 -9.46 -13.69
CA GLU A 279 15.77 -8.26 -14.10
C GLU A 279 14.65 -8.59 -15.08
N ARG A 280 14.92 -9.43 -16.09
CA ARG A 280 13.90 -9.88 -17.06
C ARG A 280 12.77 -10.65 -16.39
N ARG A 281 13.10 -11.58 -15.49
CA ARG A 281 12.10 -12.35 -14.71
C ARG A 281 11.26 -11.42 -13.83
N ALA A 282 11.89 -10.44 -13.17
CA ALA A 282 11.19 -9.44 -12.37
C ALA A 282 10.25 -8.57 -13.21
N GLN A 283 10.67 -8.15 -14.41
CA GLN A 283 9.84 -7.39 -15.35
C GLN A 283 8.63 -8.20 -15.83
N ARG A 284 8.84 -9.48 -16.22
CA ARG A 284 7.77 -10.39 -16.62
C ARG A 284 6.77 -10.62 -15.47
N ALA A 285 7.27 -10.87 -14.26
CA ALA A 285 6.43 -11.02 -13.07
C ALA A 285 5.62 -9.74 -12.77
N ALA A 286 6.23 -8.56 -12.88
CA ALA A 286 5.53 -7.28 -12.71
C ALA A 286 4.45 -7.07 -13.78
N ALA A 287 4.75 -7.38 -15.05
CA ALA A 287 3.78 -7.27 -16.14
C ALA A 287 2.56 -8.20 -15.92
N ARG A 288 2.80 -9.44 -15.47
CA ARG A 288 1.73 -10.38 -15.13
C ARG A 288 0.90 -9.92 -13.93
N ALA A 289 1.56 -9.39 -12.90
CA ALA A 289 0.87 -8.81 -11.75
C ALA A 289 -0.01 -7.63 -12.16
N VAL A 290 0.47 -6.75 -13.05
CA VAL A 290 -0.34 -5.64 -13.60
C VAL A 290 -1.47 -6.16 -14.49
N LYS A 291 -1.26 -7.22 -15.27
CA LYS A 291 -2.34 -7.87 -16.04
C LYS A 291 -3.44 -8.43 -15.13
N ALA A 292 -3.07 -9.02 -13.99
CA ALA A 292 -3.99 -9.64 -13.05
C ALA A 292 -4.73 -8.63 -12.16
N TYR A 293 -3.99 -7.64 -11.64
CA TYR A 293 -4.49 -6.74 -10.59
C TYR A 293 -4.64 -5.30 -11.05
N GLY A 294 -4.18 -4.94 -12.25
CA GLY A 294 -4.02 -3.57 -12.74
C GLY A 294 -2.81 -2.84 -12.12
N PRO A 295 -2.55 -1.58 -12.49
CA PRO A 295 -1.43 -0.82 -11.93
C PRO A 295 -1.61 -0.56 -10.42
N PRO A 296 -0.52 -0.26 -9.69
CA PRO A 296 -0.59 0.16 -8.29
C PRO A 296 -1.46 1.43 -8.13
N LEU A 297 -1.96 1.77 -6.93
CA LEU A 297 -1.64 1.21 -5.61
C LEU A 297 -2.50 0.00 -5.23
N HIS A 298 -1.88 -0.95 -4.51
CA HIS A 298 -2.55 -2.15 -3.99
C HIS A 298 -2.39 -2.24 -2.48
N SER A 299 -3.36 -2.87 -1.82
CA SER A 299 -3.27 -3.32 -0.44
C SER A 299 -3.90 -4.71 -0.32
N LEU A 300 -3.61 -5.42 0.76
CA LEU A 300 -4.12 -6.76 1.00
C LEU A 300 -4.77 -6.82 2.38
N VAL A 301 -5.94 -7.43 2.46
CA VAL A 301 -6.58 -7.76 3.74
C VAL A 301 -6.45 -9.24 3.99
N LEU A 302 -5.88 -9.62 5.13
CA LEU A 302 -5.88 -11.00 5.61
C LEU A 302 -7.11 -11.22 6.49
N VAL A 303 -7.89 -12.27 6.19
CA VAL A 303 -9.13 -12.57 6.90
C VAL A 303 -8.80 -13.34 8.18
N GLY A 304 -9.09 -12.75 9.34
CA GLY A 304 -9.09 -13.43 10.64
C GLY A 304 -10.25 -14.41 10.83
N HIS A 305 -10.13 -15.29 11.83
CA HIS A 305 -11.06 -16.41 12.04
C HIS A 305 -12.48 -16.02 12.48
N ARG A 306 -12.71 -14.80 12.99
CA ARG A 306 -14.07 -14.31 13.28
C ARG A 306 -14.72 -13.76 12.02
N LEU A 307 -14.95 -14.63 11.05
CA LEU A 307 -15.64 -14.27 9.81
C LEU A 307 -17.15 -14.48 9.98
N HIS A 308 -17.93 -13.42 9.77
CA HIS A 308 -19.40 -13.50 9.77
C HIS A 308 -19.93 -14.00 8.43
N HIS A 309 -21.11 -14.64 8.39
CA HIS A 309 -21.69 -15.15 7.15
C HIS A 309 -21.95 -14.05 6.11
N LEU A 310 -22.37 -12.86 6.53
CA LEU A 310 -22.52 -11.70 5.64
C LEU A 310 -21.18 -11.21 5.07
N GLU A 311 -20.12 -11.25 5.88
CA GLU A 311 -18.77 -10.88 5.42
C GLU A 311 -18.25 -11.91 4.41
N ARG A 312 -18.48 -13.21 4.66
CA ARG A 312 -18.21 -14.29 3.71
C ARG A 312 -18.94 -14.05 2.39
N ASP A 313 -20.24 -13.75 2.43
CA ASP A 313 -21.06 -13.58 1.24
C ASP A 313 -20.67 -12.34 0.44
N TYR A 314 -20.43 -11.22 1.13
CA TYR A 314 -20.04 -9.98 0.47
C TYR A 314 -18.66 -10.12 -0.18
N ALA A 315 -17.65 -10.56 0.58
CA ALA A 315 -16.31 -10.75 0.04
C ALA A 315 -16.30 -11.85 -1.04
N GLY A 316 -17.18 -12.86 -0.93
CA GLY A 316 -17.36 -13.93 -1.91
C GLY A 316 -17.89 -13.48 -3.27
N MET A 317 -18.51 -12.29 -3.36
CA MET A 317 -18.89 -11.68 -4.65
C MET A 317 -17.66 -11.36 -5.53
N TYR A 318 -16.48 -11.20 -4.91
CA TYR A 318 -15.24 -10.84 -5.57
C TYR A 318 -14.28 -12.03 -5.74
N LYS A 319 -14.75 -13.26 -5.54
CA LYS A 319 -13.87 -14.44 -5.53
C LYS A 319 -13.20 -14.65 -6.89
N ALA A 320 -11.92 -15.01 -6.85
CA ALA A 320 -11.16 -15.37 -8.02
C ALA A 320 -11.86 -16.52 -8.79
N PRO A 321 -11.72 -16.59 -10.13
CA PRO A 321 -12.29 -17.67 -10.91
C PRO A 321 -11.85 -19.05 -10.40
N GLY A 322 -12.80 -19.93 -10.09
CA GLY A 322 -12.52 -21.26 -9.54
C GLY A 322 -12.08 -21.28 -8.08
N SER A 323 -12.20 -20.16 -7.37
CA SER A 323 -11.80 -20.05 -5.96
C SER A 323 -12.59 -20.98 -5.04
N ARG A 324 -11.88 -21.51 -4.05
CA ARG A 324 -12.38 -22.32 -2.93
C ARG A 324 -12.82 -21.47 -1.74
N TRP A 325 -13.03 -20.16 -1.93
CA TRP A 325 -13.45 -19.21 -0.89
C TRP A 325 -14.52 -19.78 0.05
N ASP A 326 -15.63 -20.28 -0.51
CA ASP A 326 -16.77 -20.78 0.28
C ASP A 326 -16.43 -22.08 1.04
N GLU A 327 -15.63 -22.96 0.42
CA GLU A 327 -15.17 -24.19 1.07
C GLU A 327 -14.24 -23.88 2.23
N VAL A 328 -13.27 -23.00 2.03
CA VAL A 328 -12.30 -22.61 3.06
C VAL A 328 -13.00 -21.83 4.18
N ALA A 329 -13.94 -20.93 3.87
CA ALA A 329 -14.73 -20.23 4.87
C ALA A 329 -15.53 -21.22 5.76
N ARG A 330 -16.07 -22.28 5.18
CA ARG A 330 -16.74 -23.33 5.95
C ARG A 330 -15.77 -24.19 6.75
N ASP A 331 -14.75 -24.73 6.09
CA ASP A 331 -13.90 -25.82 6.64
C ASP A 331 -12.80 -25.29 7.57
N VAL A 332 -12.33 -24.06 7.36
CA VAL A 332 -11.26 -23.42 8.14
C VAL A 332 -11.80 -22.34 9.08
N TYR A 333 -12.79 -21.56 8.65
CA TYR A 333 -13.34 -20.45 9.43
C TYR A 333 -14.64 -20.82 10.17
N GLY A 334 -15.20 -22.01 9.93
CA GLY A 334 -16.40 -22.50 10.62
C GLY A 334 -17.69 -21.77 10.20
N VAL A 335 -17.68 -21.04 9.08
CA VAL A 335 -18.82 -20.24 8.62
C VAL A 335 -19.74 -21.10 7.75
N THR A 336 -20.79 -21.65 8.37
CA THR A 336 -21.82 -22.41 7.64
C THR A 336 -22.87 -21.50 7.00
N ILE A 337 -23.53 -21.98 5.95
CA ILE A 337 -24.69 -21.30 5.35
C ILE A 337 -25.89 -21.67 6.25
N GLU A 338 -26.66 -20.69 6.71
CA GLU A 338 -27.95 -20.96 7.38
C GLU A 338 -28.98 -21.60 6.43
#